data_AF-A0A6V7V2W5-F1
#
_entry.id   AF-A0A6V7V2W5-F1
#
_cell.length_a   1.000
_cell.length_b   1.000
_cell.length_c   1.000
_cell.angle_alpha   90.00
_cell.angle_beta   90.00
_cell.angle_gamma   90.00
#
_symmetry.space_group_name_H-M   'P 1'
#
loop_
_entity.id
_entity.type
_entity.pdbx_description
1 polymer ?
#
loop_
_entity_poly.entity_id
_entity_poly.type
_entity_poly.pdbx_seq_one_letter_code
_entity_poly.pdbx_strand_id
1 'polypeptide(L)'
;MLTEKRLISSPQNNFEVYICWGYSGSKCSPLVNCSNLIAEEDEKEMFDYYKHQLELFAQLCQDQQYLAIDPPPERKLLNISQQLPVDLVIKCISDSRLPFDIRASFCRLMLHLHVVRGSPVPAVRHARLWRDIPEKVFIKKYHSSALESYKNENTSMDSNGGICL
;
A
#
# COMPACT_ATOMS: atom_id res chain seq x y z
N MET A 1 14.60 -15.90 -7.01
CA MET A 1 13.95 -14.98 -6.06
C MET A 1 13.97 -13.62 -6.73
N LEU A 2 12.79 -13.12 -7.14
CA LEU A 2 12.56 -12.03 -8.11
C LEU A 2 13.76 -11.10 -8.29
N THR A 3 14.57 -11.38 -9.31
CA THR A 3 15.65 -10.47 -9.68
C THR A 3 14.97 -9.27 -10.31
N GLU A 4 15.12 -8.13 -9.64
CA GLU A 4 14.64 -6.82 -10.04
C GLU A 4 14.98 -6.55 -11.51
N LYS A 5 13.99 -6.72 -12.37
CA LYS A 5 13.82 -5.80 -13.48
C LYS A 5 12.53 -5.08 -13.22
N ARG A 6 12.71 -3.93 -12.57
CA ARG A 6 11.87 -2.73 -12.60
C ARG A 6 10.68 -2.98 -13.51
N LEU A 7 9.47 -3.10 -12.95
CA LEU A 7 8.25 -3.02 -13.74
C LEU A 7 8.39 -1.81 -14.66
N ILE A 8 8.64 -2.06 -15.95
CA ILE A 8 9.16 -1.04 -16.86
C ILE A 8 7.97 -0.16 -17.20
N SER A 9 7.85 0.97 -16.51
CA SER A 9 6.98 2.06 -16.92
C SER A 9 7.58 2.68 -18.18
N SER A 10 7.06 2.33 -19.35
CA SER A 10 7.36 3.05 -20.58
C SER A 10 6.71 4.45 -20.53
N PRO A 11 7.39 5.51 -21.02
CA PRO A 11 6.96 6.90 -20.85
C PRO A 11 5.84 7.34 -21.84
N GLN A 12 5.05 6.41 -22.38
CA GLN A 12 4.05 6.71 -23.40
C GLN A 12 2.70 6.09 -23.02
N ASN A 13 1.89 6.85 -22.27
CA ASN A 13 0.43 6.79 -22.05
C ASN A 13 -0.32 5.44 -21.99
N ASN A 14 0.37 4.31 -21.91
CA ASN A 14 -0.18 2.96 -21.81
C ASN A 14 0.78 2.16 -20.91
N PHE A 15 0.70 2.39 -19.60
CA PHE A 15 1.56 1.73 -18.62
C PHE A 15 1.10 0.29 -18.43
N GLU A 16 1.83 -0.65 -19.00
CA GLU A 16 1.57 -2.08 -18.89
C GLU A 16 2.39 -2.72 -17.76
N VAL A 17 1.77 -3.64 -17.03
CA VAL A 17 2.38 -4.33 -15.89
C VAL A 17 2.93 -5.67 -16.37
N TYR A 18 4.20 -5.95 -16.08
CA TYR A 18 4.87 -7.19 -16.49
C TYR A 18 5.25 -8.02 -15.26
N ILE A 19 5.06 -9.35 -15.34
CA ILE A 19 5.65 -10.30 -14.39
C ILE A 19 6.90 -10.88 -15.03
N CYS A 20 8.01 -10.86 -14.29
CA CYS A 20 9.27 -11.46 -14.72
C CYS A 20 9.68 -12.62 -13.79
N TRP A 21 10.06 -13.74 -14.38
CA TRP A 21 10.51 -14.96 -13.69
C TRP A 21 11.92 -15.38 -14.13
N GLY A 22 12.67 -16.00 -13.22
CA GLY A 22 14.04 -16.50 -13.44
C GLY A 22 15.17 -15.55 -13.00
N TYR A 23 16.39 -16.08 -12.93
CA TYR A 23 17.60 -15.31 -12.60
C TYR A 23 17.87 -14.31 -13.75
N SER A 24 17.85 -13.00 -13.47
CA SER A 24 17.99 -11.89 -14.45
C SER A 24 16.71 -11.50 -15.24
N GLY A 25 15.55 -12.10 -14.93
CA GLY A 25 14.30 -11.80 -15.65
C GLY A 25 14.24 -12.39 -17.06
N SER A 26 14.70 -13.64 -17.19
CA SER A 26 14.81 -14.32 -18.49
C SER A 26 13.47 -14.54 -19.20
N LYS A 27 12.36 -14.59 -18.47
CA LYS A 27 11.00 -14.67 -19.02
C LYS A 27 10.17 -13.54 -18.41
N CYS A 28 9.67 -12.63 -19.24
CA CYS A 28 8.79 -11.54 -18.81
C CYS A 28 7.56 -11.53 -19.72
N SER A 29 6.38 -11.58 -19.12
CA SER A 29 5.11 -11.52 -19.85
C SER A 29 4.21 -10.46 -19.22
N PRO A 30 3.36 -9.77 -20.01
CA PRO A 30 2.36 -8.86 -19.46
C PRO A 30 1.43 -9.61 -18.50
N LEU A 31 1.15 -9.02 -17.34
CA LEU A 31 0.27 -9.57 -16.31
C LEU A 31 -1.12 -9.93 -16.89
N VAL A 32 -1.61 -9.10 -17.81
CA VAL A 32 -2.89 -9.32 -18.50
C VAL A 32 -2.85 -10.57 -19.38
N ASN A 33 -1.75 -10.81 -20.09
CA ASN A 33 -1.60 -11.98 -20.95
C ASN A 33 -1.58 -13.26 -20.13
N CYS A 34 -0.84 -13.28 -19.03
CA CYS A 34 -0.77 -14.45 -18.13
C CYS A 34 -2.12 -14.76 -17.47
N SER A 35 -3.01 -13.77 -17.35
CA SER A 35 -4.35 -13.94 -16.78
C SER A 35 -5.38 -14.49 -17.77
N ASN A 36 -5.07 -14.51 -19.07
CA ASN A 36 -6.00 -14.95 -20.10
C ASN A 36 -6.07 -16.48 -20.21
N LEU A 37 -7.24 -16.99 -20.61
CA LEU A 37 -7.51 -18.43 -20.75
C LEU A 37 -6.70 -19.13 -21.87
N ILE A 38 -6.10 -18.36 -22.78
CA ILE A 38 -5.30 -18.84 -23.92
C ILE A 38 -3.79 -18.84 -23.60
N ALA A 39 -3.41 -18.43 -22.39
CA ALA A 39 -2.01 -18.41 -21.96
C ALA A 39 -1.41 -19.83 -21.96
N GLU A 40 -0.09 -19.90 -22.19
CA GLU A 40 0.66 -21.15 -22.07
C GLU A 40 0.58 -21.70 -20.63
N GLU A 41 0.73 -23.02 -20.45
CA GLU A 41 0.68 -23.64 -19.11
C GLU A 41 1.69 -23.00 -18.14
N ASP A 42 2.90 -22.72 -18.61
CA ASP A 42 3.93 -22.01 -17.84
C ASP A 42 3.49 -20.61 -17.39
N GLU A 43 2.77 -19.87 -18.25
CA GLU A 43 2.31 -18.51 -17.92
C GLU A 43 1.17 -18.54 -16.90
N LYS A 44 0.32 -19.56 -16.98
CA LYS A 44 -0.74 -19.80 -16.01
C LYS A 44 -0.18 -20.21 -14.65
N GLU A 45 0.79 -21.11 -14.61
CA GLU A 45 1.48 -21.50 -13.38
C GLU A 45 2.21 -20.30 -12.76
N MET A 46 2.88 -19.49 -13.58
CA MET A 46 3.51 -18.24 -13.12
C MET A 46 2.50 -17.26 -12.54
N PHE A 47 1.32 -17.13 -13.16
CA PHE A 47 0.23 -16.28 -12.68
C PHE A 47 -0.33 -16.78 -11.34
N ASP A 48 -0.60 -18.07 -11.22
CA ASP A 48 -1.09 -18.68 -9.99
C ASP A 48 -0.07 -18.55 -8.85
N TYR A 49 1.22 -18.75 -9.14
CA TYR A 49 2.29 -18.50 -8.19
C TYR A 49 2.29 -17.03 -7.72
N TYR A 50 2.18 -16.09 -8.65
CA TYR A 50 2.15 -14.66 -8.33
C TYR A 50 0.93 -14.30 -7.48
N LYS A 51 -0.25 -14.88 -7.77
CA LYS A 51 -1.47 -14.71 -6.96
C LYS A 51 -1.24 -15.16 -5.51
N HIS A 52 -0.66 -16.35 -5.33
CA HIS A 52 -0.34 -16.86 -4.00
C HIS A 52 0.72 -16.02 -3.28
N GLN A 53 1.72 -15.52 -4.00
CA GLN A 53 2.76 -14.65 -3.45
C GLN A 53 2.15 -13.32 -2.94
N LEU A 54 1.23 -12.72 -3.68
CA LEU A 54 0.53 -11.51 -3.24
C LEU A 54 -0.27 -11.75 -1.96
N GLU A 55 -0.97 -12.89 -1.85
CA GLU A 55 -1.71 -13.24 -0.65
C GLU A 55 -0.79 -13.44 0.55
N LEU A 56 0.36 -14.11 0.36
CA LEU A 56 1.37 -14.25 1.40
C LEU A 56 1.91 -12.89 1.85
N PHE A 57 2.21 -11.98 0.92
CA PHE A 57 2.66 -10.62 1.26
C PHE A 57 1.59 -9.86 2.05
N ALA A 58 0.32 -9.98 1.68
CA ALA A 58 -0.76 -9.36 2.44
C ALA A 58 -0.85 -9.88 3.87
N GLN A 59 -0.64 -11.19 4.09
CA GLN A 59 -0.60 -11.81 5.42
C GLN A 59 0.64 -11.39 6.22
N LEU A 60 1.81 -11.27 5.58
CA LEU A 60 3.03 -10.78 6.24
C LEU A 60 2.91 -9.31 6.67
N CYS A 61 2.17 -8.49 5.93
CA CYS A 61 1.92 -7.10 6.28
C CYS A 61 0.74 -6.92 7.25
N GLN A 62 0.09 -8.00 7.69
CA GLN A 62 -1.04 -7.92 8.62
C GLN A 62 -0.60 -7.35 9.97
N ASP A 63 -1.51 -6.69 10.69
CA ASP A 63 -1.30 -6.14 12.03
C ASP A 63 -0.08 -5.20 12.17
N GLN A 64 0.24 -4.45 11.11
CA GLN A 64 1.33 -3.46 11.11
C GLN A 64 2.71 -4.05 11.40
N GLN A 65 3.03 -5.22 10.84
CA GLN A 65 4.37 -5.79 10.97
C GLN A 65 5.41 -4.96 10.19
N TYR A 66 5.93 -3.90 10.82
CA TYR A 66 6.89 -2.96 10.23
C TYR A 66 8.17 -3.63 9.71
N LEU A 67 8.57 -4.78 10.27
CA LEU A 67 9.71 -5.56 9.77
C LEU A 67 9.50 -6.12 8.35
N ALA A 68 8.26 -6.41 7.95
CA ALA A 68 7.93 -6.83 6.58
C ALA A 68 7.62 -5.63 5.67
N ILE A 69 7.04 -4.57 6.23
CA ILE A 69 6.55 -3.41 5.51
C ILE A 69 7.68 -2.42 5.19
N ASP A 70 8.50 -2.08 6.17
CA ASP A 70 9.63 -1.15 6.09
C ASP A 70 10.78 -1.62 7.00
N PRO A 71 11.50 -2.70 6.59
CA PRO A 71 12.56 -3.26 7.40
C PRO A 71 13.70 -2.25 7.62
N PRO A 72 14.35 -2.27 8.80
CA PRO A 72 15.56 -1.49 9.03
C PRO A 72 16.63 -1.81 7.97
N PRO A 73 17.33 -0.79 7.44
CA PRO A 73 18.25 -0.93 6.31
C PRO A 73 19.38 -1.94 6.56
N GLU A 74 19.71 -2.16 7.83
CA GLU A 74 20.75 -3.10 8.27
C GLU A 74 20.39 -4.57 8.02
N ARG A 75 19.09 -4.91 7.94
CA ARG A 75 18.64 -6.31 7.88
C ARG A 75 18.60 -6.91 6.47
N LYS A 76 18.84 -6.11 5.41
CA LYS A 76 18.78 -6.54 3.99
C LYS A 76 17.52 -7.36 3.66
N LEU A 77 16.41 -7.05 4.33
CA LEU A 77 15.13 -7.71 4.11
C LEU A 77 14.41 -7.07 2.93
N LEU A 78 13.48 -7.83 2.34
CA LEU A 78 12.64 -7.36 1.25
C LEU A 78 11.73 -6.22 1.71
N ASN A 79 11.94 -5.01 1.18
CA ASN A 79 11.03 -3.90 1.45
C ASN A 79 9.84 -3.98 0.48
N ILE A 80 8.74 -4.60 0.94
CA ILE A 80 7.54 -4.82 0.13
C ILE A 80 6.94 -3.48 -0.35
N SER A 81 7.03 -2.43 0.46
CA SER A 81 6.54 -1.09 0.11
C SER A 81 7.28 -0.47 -1.08
N GLN A 82 8.59 -0.69 -1.16
CA GLN A 82 9.40 -0.20 -2.28
C GLN A 82 9.18 -1.03 -3.55
N GLN A 83 8.97 -2.34 -3.42
CA GLN A 83 8.73 -3.20 -4.57
C GLN A 83 7.34 -3.01 -5.19
N LEU A 84 6.34 -2.74 -4.35
CA LEU A 84 4.96 -2.48 -4.79
C LEU A 84 4.52 -1.05 -4.39
N PRO A 85 4.91 -0.03 -5.17
CA PRO A 85 4.48 1.34 -4.92
C PRO A 85 2.96 1.50 -5.10
N VAL A 86 2.38 2.46 -4.39
CA VAL A 86 0.92 2.67 -4.37
C VAL A 86 0.33 2.89 -5.77
N ASP A 87 1.04 3.64 -6.63
CA ASP A 87 0.59 3.94 -7.99
C ASP A 87 0.48 2.68 -8.84
N LEU A 88 1.36 1.70 -8.63
CA LEU A 88 1.31 0.43 -9.35
C LEU A 88 0.13 -0.41 -8.87
N VAL A 89 -0.07 -0.50 -7.56
CA VAL A 89 -1.17 -1.28 -6.98
C VAL A 89 -2.52 -0.72 -7.42
N ILE A 90 -2.70 0.61 -7.39
CA ILE A 90 -3.93 1.27 -7.87
C ILE A 90 -4.17 1.02 -9.36
N LYS A 91 -3.11 0.98 -10.18
CA LYS A 91 -3.22 0.63 -11.60
C LYS A 91 -3.70 -0.81 -11.79
N CYS A 92 -3.12 -1.77 -11.08
CA CYS A 92 -3.57 -3.16 -11.13
C CYS A 92 -5.04 -3.32 -10.68
N ILE A 93 -5.46 -2.55 -9.67
CA ILE A 93 -6.86 -2.55 -9.19
C ILE A 93 -7.81 -1.95 -10.22
N SER A 94 -7.39 -0.89 -10.93
CA SER A 94 -8.23 -0.19 -11.92
C SER A 94 -8.25 -0.84 -13.31
N ASP A 95 -7.31 -1.73 -13.62
CA ASP A 95 -7.28 -2.45 -14.90
C ASP A 95 -8.40 -3.49 -15.01
N SER A 96 -9.43 -3.16 -15.80
CA SER A 96 -10.58 -4.04 -16.05
C SER A 96 -10.25 -5.32 -16.84
N ARG A 97 -9.08 -5.40 -17.48
CA ARG A 97 -8.65 -6.59 -18.23
C ARG A 97 -8.22 -7.73 -17.30
N LEU A 98 -7.92 -7.41 -16.04
CA LEU A 98 -7.51 -8.39 -15.03
C LEU A 98 -8.71 -9.05 -14.34
N PRO A 99 -8.63 -10.36 -14.00
CA PRO A 99 -9.65 -11.05 -13.23
C PRO A 99 -9.97 -10.36 -11.90
N PHE A 100 -11.20 -10.50 -11.43
CA PHE A 100 -11.63 -9.89 -10.16
C PHE A 100 -10.81 -10.42 -8.96
N ASP A 101 -10.44 -11.69 -8.99
CA ASP A 101 -9.63 -12.33 -7.94
C ASP A 101 -8.29 -11.64 -7.71
N ILE A 102 -7.51 -11.39 -8.78
CA ILE A 102 -6.19 -10.77 -8.64
C ILE A 102 -6.32 -9.31 -8.19
N ARG A 103 -7.35 -8.61 -8.68
CA ARG A 103 -7.68 -7.26 -8.21
C ARG A 103 -8.05 -7.24 -6.73
N ALA A 104 -8.79 -8.24 -6.25
CA ALA A 104 -9.10 -8.38 -4.83
C ALA A 104 -7.84 -8.63 -3.99
N SER A 105 -6.90 -9.46 -4.46
CA SER A 105 -5.60 -9.66 -3.80
C SER A 105 -4.79 -8.36 -3.75
N PHE A 106 -4.75 -7.57 -4.83
CA PHE A 106 -4.11 -6.25 -4.81
C PHE A 106 -4.79 -5.27 -3.85
N CYS A 107 -6.13 -5.25 -3.80
CA CYS A 107 -6.88 -4.44 -2.83
C CYS A 107 -6.53 -4.81 -1.38
N ARG A 108 -6.48 -6.12 -1.07
CA ARG A 108 -6.11 -6.60 0.26
C ARG A 108 -4.69 -6.19 0.62
N LEU A 109 -3.73 -6.36 -0.30
CA LEU A 109 -2.36 -5.91 -0.09
C LEU A 109 -2.29 -4.39 0.12
N MET A 110 -3.03 -3.59 -0.67
CA MET A 110 -3.07 -2.13 -0.52
C MET A 110 -3.52 -1.70 0.89
N LEU A 111 -4.50 -2.40 1.47
CA LEU A 111 -5.00 -2.11 2.81
C LEU A 111 -3.90 -2.32 3.87
N HIS A 112 -3.31 -3.51 3.89
CA HIS A 112 -2.31 -3.88 4.91
C HIS A 112 -0.97 -3.19 4.71
N LEU A 113 -0.60 -2.90 3.46
CA LEU A 113 0.63 -2.22 3.15
C LEU A 113 0.50 -0.70 3.34
N HIS A 114 -0.50 -0.05 2.74
CA HIS A 114 -0.53 1.42 2.62
C HIS A 114 -1.55 2.13 3.51
N VAL A 115 -2.67 1.50 3.87
CA VAL A 115 -3.78 2.17 4.59
C VAL A 115 -3.70 1.99 6.11
N VAL A 116 -3.26 0.81 6.58
CA VAL A 116 -3.24 0.47 8.01
C VAL A 116 -1.98 1.00 8.73
N ARG A 117 -1.17 1.86 8.10
CA ARG A 117 0.10 2.41 8.64
C ARG A 117 -0.04 3.45 9.77
N GLY A 118 -1.15 3.47 10.50
CA GLY A 118 -1.42 4.51 11.49
C GLY A 118 -2.10 4.00 12.75
N SER A 119 -2.09 4.84 13.79
CA SER A 119 -2.91 4.62 14.97
C SER A 119 -4.39 4.69 14.59
N PRO A 120 -5.23 3.77 15.11
CA PRO A 120 -6.67 3.84 14.89
C PRO A 120 -7.19 5.15 15.47
N VAL A 121 -7.87 5.91 14.63
CA VAL A 121 -8.53 7.15 15.03
C VAL A 121 -9.74 6.82 15.90
N PRO A 122 -9.85 7.34 17.13
CA PRO A 122 -11.05 7.15 17.93
C PRO A 122 -12.22 7.87 17.25
N ALA A 123 -13.29 7.12 16.95
CA ALA A 123 -14.51 7.66 16.35
C ALA A 123 -15.17 8.74 17.22
N VAL A 124 -14.96 8.65 18.54
CA VAL A 124 -15.50 9.59 19.53
C VAL A 124 -14.37 10.07 20.43
N ARG A 125 -14.25 11.39 20.59
CA ARG A 125 -13.39 11.98 21.61
C ARG A 125 -14.11 11.95 22.97
N HIS A 126 -13.58 11.16 23.90
CA HIS A 126 -14.14 11.01 25.25
C HIS A 126 -13.84 12.18 26.20
N ALA A 127 -12.84 13.01 25.88
CA ALA A 127 -12.50 14.22 26.61
C ALA A 127 -12.47 15.43 25.66
N ARG A 128 -12.99 16.57 26.12
CA ARG A 128 -12.96 17.86 25.43
C ARG A 128 -12.71 18.96 26.45
N LEU A 129 -11.97 20.00 26.04
CA LEU A 129 -11.82 21.20 26.85
C LEU A 129 -13.11 22.02 26.79
N TRP A 130 -13.52 22.60 27.92
CA TRP A 130 -14.74 23.42 28.01
C TRP A 130 -14.73 24.60 27.02
N ARG A 131 -13.56 25.20 26.81
CA ARG A 131 -13.37 26.32 25.88
C ARG A 131 -13.58 25.95 24.40
N ASP A 132 -13.49 24.66 24.06
CA ASP A 132 -13.57 24.18 22.67
C ASP A 132 -15.00 23.78 22.26
N ILE A 133 -15.98 23.91 23.16
CA ILE A 133 -17.38 23.57 22.88
C ILE A 133 -18.06 24.80 22.25
N PRO A 134 -18.41 24.76 20.96
CA PRO A 134 -19.08 25.89 20.31
C PRO A 134 -20.54 26.00 20.76
N GLU A 135 -21.06 27.22 20.85
CA GLU A 135 -22.47 27.46 21.18
C GLU A 135 -23.44 27.00 20.08
N LYS A 136 -22.97 26.93 18.82
CA LYS A 136 -23.76 26.49 17.66
C LYS A 136 -22.97 25.48 16.82
N VAL A 137 -23.58 24.33 16.58
CA VAL A 137 -22.99 23.24 15.79
C VAL A 137 -23.59 23.24 14.38
N PHE A 138 -22.73 23.21 13.37
CA PHE A 138 -23.12 23.08 11.96
C PHE A 138 -22.38 21.90 11.33
N ILE A 139 -23.05 21.10 10.50
CA ILE A 139 -22.48 19.90 9.84
C ILE A 139 -21.19 20.25 9.08
N LYS A 140 -21.19 21.37 8.34
CA LYS A 140 -20.02 21.84 7.57
C LYS A 140 -18.78 22.11 8.44
N LYS A 141 -18.97 22.49 9.71
CA LYS A 141 -17.88 22.80 10.66
C LYS A 141 -17.38 21.56 11.41
N TYR A 142 -18.13 20.46 11.39
CA TYR A 142 -17.78 19.23 12.11
C TYR A 142 -16.69 18.42 11.37
N HIS A 143 -16.57 18.58 10.05
CA HIS A 143 -15.62 17.82 9.24
C HIS A 143 -14.16 18.30 9.36
N SER A 144 -13.89 19.59 9.63
CA SER A 144 -12.50 20.11 9.66
C SER A 144 -11.80 19.88 11.01
N SER A 145 -12.52 19.95 12.12
CA SER A 145 -11.94 19.83 13.47
C SER A 145 -11.51 18.40 13.83
N ALA A 146 -12.13 17.39 13.20
CA ALA A 146 -11.64 16.02 13.27
C ALA A 146 -10.28 15.92 12.55
N LEU A 147 -10.15 16.47 11.35
CA LEU A 147 -8.96 16.37 10.51
C LEU A 147 -7.76 17.19 11.01
N GLU A 148 -8.00 18.38 11.58
CA GLU A 148 -6.94 19.30 12.02
C GLU A 148 -6.15 18.78 13.23
N SER A 149 -6.80 18.00 14.11
CA SER A 149 -6.12 17.41 15.26
C SER A 149 -5.07 16.37 14.88
N TYR A 150 -5.09 15.85 13.64
CA TYR A 150 -4.08 14.91 13.11
C TYR A 150 -2.89 15.59 12.43
N LYS A 151 -2.96 16.90 12.17
CA LYS A 151 -1.82 17.65 11.60
C LYS A 151 -0.86 18.17 12.66
N ASN A 152 -1.27 18.27 13.92
CA ASN A 152 -0.48 18.90 14.97
C ASN A 152 0.55 17.99 15.68
N GLU A 153 0.62 16.69 15.37
CA GLU A 153 1.66 15.81 15.95
C GLU A 153 2.99 15.85 15.16
N ASN A 154 3.04 16.47 13.98
CA ASN A 154 4.25 16.49 13.13
C ASN A 154 4.94 17.86 13.04
N THR A 155 4.55 18.83 13.86
CA THR A 155 5.21 20.15 13.92
C THR A 155 5.19 20.72 15.34
N SER A 156 5.92 20.08 16.25
CA SER A 156 6.42 20.73 17.46
C SER A 156 7.95 20.82 17.36
N MET A 157 8.44 21.68 16.49
CA MET A 157 9.73 22.34 16.73
C MET A 157 9.44 23.60 17.50
N ASP A 158 9.22 23.43 18.80
CA ASP A 158 9.06 24.56 19.70
C ASP A 158 10.46 25.12 19.96
N SER A 159 10.71 26.28 19.37
CA SER A 159 11.83 27.14 19.71
C SER A 159 11.59 27.73 21.10
N ASN A 160 11.80 26.94 22.15
CA ASN A 160 12.16 27.40 23.49
C ASN A 160 12.49 26.20 24.36
N GLY A 161 13.75 26.14 24.82
CA GLY A 161 14.25 25.10 25.69
C GLY A 161 13.38 24.93 26.94
N GLY A 162 12.90 23.71 27.14
CA GLY A 162 12.16 23.30 28.32
C GLY A 162 11.99 21.79 28.31
N ILE A 163 12.88 21.09 29.00
CA ILE A 163 12.75 19.66 29.29
C ILE A 163 11.61 19.50 30.29
N CYS A 164 10.68 18.57 30.07
CA CYS A 164 9.86 18.01 31.15
C CYS A 164 9.72 16.49 30.93
N LEU A 165 9.86 15.79 32.05
CA LEU A 165 10.12 14.36 32.27
C LEU A 165 9.12 13.39 31.64
#